data_AF-A0A3D9YQ88-F1
#
_entry.id   AF-A0A3D9YQ88-F1
#
_cell.length_a   1.000
_cell.length_b   1.000
_cell.length_c   1.000
_cell.angle_alpha   90.00
_cell.angle_beta   90.00
_cell.angle_gamma   90.00
#
_symmetry.space_group_name_H-M   'P 1'
#
loop_
_entity.id
_entity.type
_entity.pdbx_description
1 polymer ?
#
loop_
_entity_poly.entity_id
_entity_poly.type
_entity_poly.pdbx_seq_one_letter_code
_entity_poly.pdbx_strand_id
1 'polypeptide(L)'
;MDFWPQACQNTRQFNRAAGKLLTQTHETLTSFRKIEVSSNRRFGLTIGAVLLALTFLPLLHHRAPHWWLLAVAAIFLIAGAAFPAILAWPNRIWFKFGLALNTIVSPIVMGGLFFGAVVPIGWLMRRSGEDILGLRLAPEASTYWITRDPPGPPSGSLGKQF
;
A
#
# COMPACT_ATOMS: atom_id res chain seq x y z
N MET A 1 28.59 10.83 55.74
CA MET A 1 29.44 11.21 54.59
C MET A 1 29.09 10.32 53.41
N ASP A 2 27.89 10.55 52.88
CA ASP A 2 27.54 10.81 51.47
C ASP A 2 28.01 9.83 50.38
N PHE A 3 27.47 8.61 50.40
CA PHE A 3 27.58 7.66 49.28
C PHE A 3 26.56 7.92 48.14
N TRP A 4 25.72 8.96 48.21
CA TRP A 4 24.68 9.21 47.18
C TRP A 4 24.72 10.62 46.54
N PRO A 5 25.57 10.82 45.52
CA PRO A 5 25.32 11.89 44.54
C PRO A 5 25.32 11.45 43.07
N GLN A 6 25.44 10.15 42.74
CA GLN A 6 25.65 9.72 41.33
C GLN A 6 24.41 9.21 40.57
N ALA A 7 23.30 8.90 41.24
CA ALA A 7 22.14 8.32 40.54
C ALA A 7 21.27 9.31 39.76
N CYS A 8 21.42 10.62 40.00
CA CYS A 8 20.57 11.64 39.36
C CYS A 8 21.09 12.14 38.00
N GLN A 9 22.31 11.75 37.57
CA GLN A 9 22.86 12.19 36.27
C GLN A 9 22.65 11.17 35.14
N ASN A 10 22.25 9.93 35.46
CA ASN A 10 22.20 8.81 34.52
C ASN A 10 20.89 8.71 33.71
N THR A 11 19.82 9.39 34.13
CA THR A 11 18.51 9.30 33.45
C THR A 11 18.52 9.87 32.02
N ARG A 12 19.33 10.91 31.76
CA ARG A 12 19.44 11.50 30.41
C ARG A 12 20.27 10.66 29.44
N GLN A 13 21.30 9.97 29.92
CA GLN A 13 22.10 9.06 29.09
C GLN A 13 21.37 7.75 28.83
N PHE A 14 20.69 7.19 29.83
CA PHE A 14 19.85 6.00 29.68
C PHE A 14 18.72 6.22 28.64
N ASN A 15 18.04 7.38 28.66
CA ASN A 15 17.02 7.70 27.65
C ASN A 15 17.60 7.89 26.24
N ARG A 16 18.81 8.45 26.11
CA ARG A 16 19.47 8.58 24.79
C ARG A 16 19.96 7.23 24.26
N ALA A 17 20.45 6.35 25.13
CA ALA A 17 20.88 5.00 24.77
C ALA A 17 19.69 4.10 24.43
N ALA A 18 18.60 4.17 25.20
CA ALA A 18 17.35 3.47 24.91
C ALA A 18 16.72 3.92 23.58
N GLY A 19 16.73 5.23 23.29
CA GLY A 19 16.27 5.76 22.00
C GLY A 19 17.07 5.26 20.80
N LYS A 20 18.40 5.06 20.96
CA LYS A 20 19.27 4.45 19.95
C LYS A 20 19.07 2.93 19.82
N LEU A 21 18.81 2.23 20.92
CA LEU A 21 18.53 0.79 20.93
C LEU A 21 17.18 0.47 20.27
N LEU A 22 16.17 1.34 20.43
CA LEU A 22 14.87 1.19 19.77
C LEU A 22 14.91 1.46 18.24
N THR A 23 16.01 1.97 17.71
CA THR A 23 16.22 2.20 16.26
C THR A 23 17.11 1.14 15.59
N GLN A 24 17.56 0.13 16.32
CA GLN A 24 18.43 -0.96 15.82
C GLN A 24 17.67 -2.23 15.42
N THR A 25 16.34 -2.26 15.56
CA THR A 25 15.51 -3.32 15.00
C THR A 25 15.20 -3.02 13.53
N HIS A 26 15.45 -3.96 12.62
CA HIS A 26 15.17 -3.83 11.18
C HIS A 26 13.68 -3.71 10.82
N GLU A 27 12.80 -3.69 11.82
CA GLU A 27 11.37 -3.68 11.65
C GLU A 27 10.84 -2.25 11.81
N THR A 28 10.62 -1.58 10.68
CA THR A 28 9.93 -0.28 10.65
C THR A 28 8.43 -0.50 10.88
N LEU A 29 8.02 -0.73 12.13
CA LEU A 29 6.61 -1.02 12.51
C LEU A 29 5.66 0.18 12.30
N THR A 30 6.19 1.34 11.95
CA THR A 30 5.42 2.55 11.66
C THR A 30 5.86 3.16 10.35
N SER A 31 5.60 2.45 9.24
CA SER A 31 5.54 3.10 7.92
C SER A 31 4.33 4.04 7.90
N PHE A 32 4.47 5.22 8.50
CA PHE A 32 3.60 6.36 8.24
C PHE A 32 3.89 6.85 6.83
N ARG A 33 3.42 6.10 5.82
CA ARG A 33 3.43 6.56 4.44
C ARG A 33 2.51 7.78 4.39
N LYS A 34 3.12 8.96 4.48
CA LYS A 34 2.43 10.23 4.30
C LYS A 34 1.81 10.19 2.90
N ILE A 35 0.49 10.14 2.85
CA ILE A 35 -0.25 10.24 1.60
C ILE A 35 -0.04 11.67 1.09
N GLU A 36 0.88 11.84 0.16
CA GLU A 36 1.12 13.13 -0.49
C GLU A 36 -0.12 13.49 -1.31
N VAL A 37 -0.78 14.58 -0.92
CA VAL A 37 -1.89 15.14 -1.70
C VAL A 37 -1.33 15.53 -3.08
N SER A 38 -1.99 15.05 -4.14
CA SER A 38 -1.55 15.30 -5.51
C SER A 38 -1.38 16.81 -5.76
N SER A 39 -0.27 17.20 -6.40
CA SER A 39 0.02 18.60 -6.74
C SER A 39 -1.10 19.17 -7.60
N ASN A 40 -1.70 20.30 -7.19
CA ASN A 40 -2.82 20.96 -7.89
C ASN A 40 -2.56 21.15 -9.40
N ARG A 41 -1.30 21.32 -9.79
CA ARG A 41 -0.88 21.46 -11.20
C ARG A 41 -1.09 20.18 -12.01
N ARG A 42 -0.75 19.01 -11.43
CA ARG A 42 -0.92 17.72 -12.10
C ARG A 42 -2.40 17.42 -12.32
N PHE A 43 -3.25 17.71 -11.33
CA PHE A 43 -4.70 17.57 -11.47
C PHE A 43 -5.27 18.44 -12.61
N GLY A 44 -4.90 19.73 -12.66
CA GLY A 44 -5.32 20.62 -13.74
C GLY A 44 -4.87 20.15 -15.13
N LEU A 45 -3.62 19.68 -15.25
CA LEU A 45 -3.09 19.14 -16.50
C LEU A 45 -3.79 17.85 -16.94
N THR A 46 -4.06 16.91 -16.04
CA THR A 46 -4.75 15.65 -16.39
C THR A 46 -6.18 15.90 -16.83
N ILE A 47 -6.92 16.76 -16.11
CA ILE A 47 -8.30 17.09 -16.48
C ILE A 47 -8.34 17.89 -17.79
N GLY A 48 -7.44 18.85 -17.96
CA GLY A 48 -7.30 19.60 -19.22
C GLY A 48 -6.97 18.69 -20.40
N ALA A 49 -6.06 17.73 -20.24
CA ALA A 49 -5.72 16.76 -21.27
C ALA A 49 -6.91 15.85 -21.63
N VAL A 50 -7.68 15.39 -20.65
CA VAL A 50 -8.88 14.56 -20.88
C VAL A 50 -9.97 15.35 -21.60
N LEU A 51 -10.23 16.60 -21.20
CA LEU A 51 -11.18 17.50 -21.87
C LEU A 51 -10.76 17.81 -23.31
N LEU A 52 -9.46 18.01 -23.54
CA LEU A 52 -8.90 18.20 -24.88
C LEU A 52 -9.12 16.92 -25.71
N ALA A 53 -8.78 15.74 -25.19
CA ALA A 53 -9.04 14.48 -25.88
C ALA A 53 -10.52 14.31 -26.21
N LEU A 54 -11.44 14.60 -25.28
CA LEU A 54 -12.89 14.58 -25.50
C LEU A 54 -13.36 15.60 -26.56
N THR A 55 -12.68 16.73 -26.69
CA THR A 55 -12.99 17.73 -27.72
C THR A 55 -12.55 17.28 -29.12
N PHE A 56 -11.45 16.51 -29.21
CA PHE A 56 -10.91 16.00 -30.47
C PHE A 56 -11.42 14.61 -30.86
N LEU A 57 -12.01 13.84 -29.92
CA LEU A 57 -12.61 12.53 -30.18
C LEU A 57 -13.73 12.53 -31.24
N PRO A 58 -14.62 13.56 -31.31
CA PRO A 58 -15.64 13.68 -32.36
C PRO A 58 -15.04 13.93 -33.75
N LEU A 59 -13.84 14.50 -33.81
CA LEU A 59 -13.12 14.77 -35.06
C LEU A 59 -12.73 13.47 -35.78
N LEU A 60 -12.43 12.41 -35.02
CA LEU A 60 -12.17 11.07 -35.54
C LEU A 60 -13.41 10.39 -36.14
N HIS A 61 -14.60 10.87 -35.80
CA HIS A 61 -15.88 10.35 -36.30
C HIS A 61 -16.53 11.30 -37.33
N HIS A 62 -15.75 12.21 -37.92
CA HIS A 62 -16.21 13.22 -38.89
C HIS A 62 -17.35 14.13 -38.38
N ARG A 63 -17.46 14.29 -37.06
CA ARG A 63 -18.41 15.22 -36.44
C ARG A 63 -17.71 16.53 -36.09
N ALA A 64 -18.45 17.63 -36.18
CA ALA A 64 -17.94 18.92 -35.77
C ALA A 64 -17.53 18.87 -34.28
N PRO A 65 -16.34 19.39 -33.92
CA PRO A 65 -15.96 19.48 -32.53
C PRO A 65 -16.93 20.41 -31.82
N HIS A 66 -17.31 20.04 -30.60
CA HIS A 66 -18.15 20.90 -29.78
C HIS A 66 -17.33 22.12 -29.34
N TRP A 67 -17.51 23.25 -30.03
CA TRP A 67 -16.82 24.52 -29.73
C TRP A 67 -16.97 24.97 -28.27
N TRP A 68 -18.11 24.66 -27.66
CA TRP A 68 -18.32 24.88 -26.22
C TRP A 68 -17.35 24.06 -25.35
N LEU A 69 -17.09 22.81 -25.72
CA LEU A 69 -16.15 21.91 -25.02
C LEU A 69 -14.71 22.40 -25.16
N LEU A 70 -14.34 22.97 -26.32
CA LEU A 70 -13.05 23.61 -26.55
C LEU A 70 -12.86 24.81 -25.62
N ALA A 71 -13.87 25.68 -25.49
CA ALA A 71 -13.83 26.82 -24.59
C ALA A 71 -13.67 26.38 -23.12
N VAL A 72 -14.43 25.36 -22.71
CA VAL A 72 -14.32 24.78 -21.35
C VAL A 72 -12.93 24.17 -21.13
N ALA A 73 -12.38 23.45 -22.11
CA ALA A 73 -11.03 22.87 -22.03
C ALA A 73 -9.94 23.95 -21.90
N ALA A 74 -10.04 25.02 -22.71
CA ALA A 74 -9.11 26.14 -22.66
C ALA A 74 -9.17 26.88 -21.31
N ILE A 75 -10.38 27.14 -20.79
CA ILE A 75 -10.58 27.73 -19.46
C ILE A 75 -9.95 26.84 -18.39
N PHE A 76 -10.14 25.52 -18.45
CA PHE A 76 -9.59 24.60 -17.46
C PHE A 76 -8.06 24.51 -17.53
N LEU A 77 -7.48 24.51 -18.73
CA LEU A 77 -6.03 24.53 -18.94
C LEU A 77 -5.40 25.83 -18.45
N ILE A 78 -6.00 26.97 -18.78
CA ILE A 78 -5.53 28.29 -18.35
C ILE A 78 -5.70 28.44 -16.84
N ALA A 79 -6.83 28.03 -16.27
CA ALA A 79 -7.05 28.06 -14.81
C ALA A 79 -6.08 27.12 -14.07
N GLY A 80 -5.79 25.94 -14.63
CA GLY A 80 -4.81 25.00 -14.09
C GLY A 80 -3.37 25.51 -14.14
N ALA A 81 -3.03 26.32 -15.16
CA ALA A 81 -1.70 26.90 -15.32
C ALA A 81 -1.50 28.21 -14.53
N ALA A 82 -2.50 29.10 -14.53
CA ALA A 82 -2.38 30.47 -14.01
C ALA A 82 -2.87 30.63 -12.56
N PHE A 83 -3.89 29.87 -12.12
CA PHE A 83 -4.49 30.02 -10.79
C PHE A 83 -4.62 28.69 -10.04
N PRO A 84 -3.49 28.08 -9.60
CA PRO A 84 -3.50 26.80 -8.87
C PRO A 84 -4.15 26.90 -7.47
N ALA A 85 -4.41 28.11 -6.98
CA ALA A 85 -5.04 28.37 -5.68
C ALA A 85 -6.56 28.16 -5.71
N ILE A 86 -7.24 28.50 -6.81
CA ILE A 86 -8.69 28.27 -6.97
C ILE A 86 -8.97 26.79 -7.22
N LEU A 87 -8.07 26.09 -7.92
CA LEU A 87 -8.13 24.63 -8.11
C LEU A 87 -7.75 23.83 -6.86
N ALA A 88 -7.22 24.45 -5.80
CA ALA A 88 -6.82 23.76 -4.58
C ALA A 88 -8.02 23.16 -3.83
N TRP A 89 -9.17 23.85 -3.85
CA TRP A 89 -10.36 23.39 -3.14
C TRP A 89 -11.04 22.18 -3.83
N PRO A 90 -11.28 22.21 -5.16
CA PRO A 90 -11.73 21.03 -5.91
C PRO A 90 -10.75 19.86 -5.85
N ASN A 91 -9.43 20.09 -6.02
CA ASN A 91 -8.43 19.01 -5.97
C ASN A 91 -8.48 18.28 -4.61
N ARG A 92 -8.65 19.00 -3.51
CA ARG A 92 -8.74 18.40 -2.18
C ARG A 92 -10.02 17.58 -1.98
N ILE A 93 -11.15 18.03 -2.51
CA ILE A 93 -12.42 17.27 -2.46
C ILE A 93 -12.31 16.01 -3.33
N TRP A 94 -11.85 16.15 -4.57
CA TRP A 94 -11.63 15.04 -5.49
C TRP A 94 -10.66 14.00 -4.91
N PHE A 95 -9.57 14.46 -4.29
CA PHE A 95 -8.60 13.58 -3.63
C PHE A 95 -9.22 12.81 -2.46
N LYS A 96 -9.99 13.49 -1.60
CA LYS A 96 -10.73 12.84 -0.50
C LYS A 96 -11.74 11.82 -1.03
N PHE A 97 -12.43 12.16 -2.11
CA PHE A 97 -13.37 11.25 -2.78
C PHE A 97 -12.64 10.02 -3.32
N GLY A 98 -11.51 10.20 -4.02
CA GLY A 98 -10.68 9.10 -4.50
C GLY A 98 -10.15 8.22 -3.37
N LEU A 99 -9.79 8.81 -2.23
CA LEU A 99 -9.38 8.07 -1.05
C LEU A 99 -10.54 7.25 -0.46
N ALA A 100 -11.72 7.86 -0.31
CA ALA A 100 -12.92 7.17 0.18
C ALA A 100 -13.35 6.03 -0.76
N LEU A 101 -13.28 6.26 -2.07
CA LEU A 101 -13.55 5.25 -3.09
C LEU A 101 -12.55 4.10 -2.98
N ASN A 102 -11.25 4.40 -2.82
CA ASN A 102 -10.22 3.39 -2.65
C ASN A 102 -10.48 2.52 -1.41
N THR A 103 -10.93 3.09 -0.30
CA THR A 103 -11.32 2.33 0.89
C THR A 103 -12.38 1.27 0.60
N ILE A 104 -13.26 1.49 -0.38
CA ILE A 104 -14.30 0.53 -0.80
C ILE A 104 -13.77 -0.41 -1.89
N VAL A 105 -13.06 0.13 -2.88
CA VAL A 105 -12.53 -0.64 -4.02
C VAL A 105 -11.46 -1.64 -3.57
N SER A 106 -10.60 -1.28 -2.61
CA SER A 106 -9.56 -2.18 -2.08
C SER A 106 -10.14 -3.49 -1.54
N PRO A 107 -11.10 -3.50 -0.59
CA PRO A 107 -11.78 -4.71 -0.17
C PRO A 107 -12.54 -5.43 -1.28
N ILE A 108 -13.17 -4.71 -2.22
CA ILE A 108 -13.90 -5.35 -3.33
C ILE A 108 -12.95 -6.11 -4.24
N VAL A 109 -11.82 -5.51 -4.63
CA VAL A 109 -10.81 -6.15 -5.48
C VAL A 109 -10.17 -7.32 -4.74
N MET A 110 -9.82 -7.14 -3.47
CA MET A 110 -9.27 -8.22 -2.64
C MET A 110 -10.26 -9.38 -2.46
N GLY A 111 -11.54 -9.07 -2.22
CA GLY A 111 -12.62 -10.05 -2.16
C GLY A 111 -12.82 -10.74 -3.50
N GLY A 112 -12.86 -10.00 -4.60
CA GLY A 112 -12.98 -10.54 -5.95
C GLY A 112 -11.82 -11.48 -6.31
N LEU A 113 -10.58 -11.12 -5.95
CA LEU A 113 -9.41 -11.97 -6.12
C LEU A 113 -9.51 -13.23 -5.25
N PHE A 114 -9.92 -13.09 -3.99
CA PHE A 114 -10.06 -14.22 -3.09
C PHE A 114 -11.15 -15.20 -3.57
N PHE A 115 -12.35 -14.72 -3.84
CA PHE A 115 -13.46 -15.58 -4.28
C PHE A 115 -13.34 -16.03 -5.74
N GLY A 116 -12.66 -15.24 -6.59
CA GLY A 116 -12.51 -15.54 -8.02
C GLY A 116 -11.28 -16.36 -8.37
N ALA A 117 -10.20 -16.28 -7.59
CA ALA A 117 -8.98 -17.05 -7.83
C ALA A 117 -8.68 -18.01 -6.69
N VAL A 118 -8.54 -17.51 -5.45
CA VAL A 118 -8.05 -18.33 -4.32
C VAL A 118 -9.03 -19.45 -3.95
N VAL A 119 -10.32 -19.12 -3.77
CA VAL A 119 -11.37 -20.07 -3.41
C VAL A 119 -11.55 -21.18 -4.45
N PRO A 120 -11.68 -20.91 -5.76
CA PRO A 120 -11.85 -21.98 -6.74
C PRO A 120 -10.60 -22.85 -6.86
N ILE A 121 -9.39 -22.28 -6.73
CA ILE A 121 -8.15 -23.07 -6.68
C ILE A 121 -8.18 -24.01 -5.47
N GLY A 122 -8.45 -23.50 -4.27
CA GLY A 122 -8.52 -24.31 -3.06
C GLY A 122 -9.62 -25.38 -3.12
N TRP A 123 -10.76 -25.06 -3.74
CA TRP A 123 -11.85 -26.01 -3.94
C TRP A 123 -11.47 -27.13 -4.93
N LEU A 124 -10.76 -26.80 -6.01
CA LEU A 124 -10.24 -27.77 -6.96
C LEU A 124 -9.19 -28.68 -6.33
N MET A 125 -8.27 -28.12 -5.53
CA MET A 125 -7.28 -28.91 -4.79
C MET A 125 -7.95 -29.84 -3.79
N ARG A 126 -8.99 -29.37 -3.09
CA ARG A 126 -9.74 -30.20 -2.14
C ARG A 126 -10.51 -31.34 -2.81
N ARG A 127 -10.96 -31.17 -4.06
CA ARG A 127 -11.51 -32.26 -4.88
C ARG A 127 -10.44 -33.21 -5.39
N SER A 128 -9.24 -32.72 -5.68
CA SER A 128 -8.10 -33.53 -6.13
C SER A 128 -7.53 -34.41 -5.00
N GLY A 129 -7.93 -34.16 -3.75
CA GLY A 129 -7.56 -34.99 -2.60
C GLY A 129 -6.14 -34.73 -2.09
N GLU A 130 -5.47 -33.70 -2.61
CA GLU A 130 -4.12 -33.32 -2.18
C GLU A 130 -4.18 -32.62 -0.82
N ASP A 131 -3.70 -33.31 0.22
CA ASP A 131 -3.56 -32.76 1.56
C ASP A 131 -2.19 -32.08 1.71
N ILE A 132 -2.04 -30.92 1.08
CA ILE A 132 -0.78 -30.15 1.04
C ILE A 132 -0.33 -29.71 2.44
N LEU A 133 -1.27 -29.53 3.37
CA LEU A 133 -0.98 -29.08 4.73
C LEU A 133 -0.95 -30.23 5.74
N GLY A 134 -1.25 -31.47 5.34
CA GLY A 134 -1.31 -32.63 6.24
C GLY A 134 -2.36 -32.47 7.36
N LEU A 135 -3.50 -31.85 7.06
CA LEU A 135 -4.55 -31.56 8.05
C LEU A 135 -5.37 -32.81 8.44
N ARG A 136 -5.28 -33.90 7.67
CA ARG A 136 -5.95 -35.15 8.01
C ARG A 136 -5.27 -35.80 9.21
N LEU A 137 -6.03 -35.88 10.32
CA LEU A 137 -5.64 -36.66 11.48
C LEU A 137 -5.55 -38.14 11.08
N ALA A 138 -4.40 -38.75 11.32
CA ALA A 138 -4.14 -40.17 11.12
C ALA A 138 -4.15 -40.85 12.50
N PRO A 139 -5.26 -41.48 12.92
CA PRO A 139 -5.39 -42.08 14.26
C PRO A 139 -4.39 -43.22 14.49
N GLU A 140 -4.00 -43.89 13.41
CA GLU A 140 -3.08 -45.03 13.40
C GLU A 140 -1.60 -44.60 13.37
N ALA A 141 -1.31 -43.29 13.26
CA ALA A 141 0.07 -42.81 13.16
C ALA A 141 0.75 -42.79 14.54
N SER A 142 1.93 -43.41 14.64
CA SER A 142 2.73 -43.43 15.86
C SER A 142 3.34 -42.06 16.20
N THR A 143 3.58 -41.21 15.20
CA THR A 143 4.05 -39.83 15.35
C THR A 143 3.71 -39.00 14.11
N TYR A 144 3.36 -37.73 14.32
CA TYR A 144 3.17 -36.74 13.24
C TYR A 144 4.47 -36.03 12.85
N TRP A 145 5.60 -36.42 13.45
CA TRP A 145 6.89 -35.78 13.21
C TRP A 145 7.38 -36.09 11.78
N ILE A 146 7.55 -35.05 10.97
CA ILE A 146 8.12 -35.17 9.63
C ILE A 146 9.64 -35.25 9.77
N THR A 147 10.20 -36.45 9.58
CA THR A 147 11.65 -36.67 9.57
C THR A 147 12.28 -35.91 8.40
N ARG A 148 13.26 -35.05 8.69
CA ARG A 148 14.00 -34.30 7.66
C ARG A 148 15.29 -35.05 7.32
N ASP A 149 15.46 -35.39 6.05
CA ASP A 149 16.69 -35.95 5.50
C ASP A 149 17.10 -35.12 4.27
N PRO A 150 18.25 -34.42 4.28
CA PRO A 150 19.30 -34.42 5.31
C PRO A 150 18.91 -33.70 6.61
N PRO A 151 19.53 -34.05 7.75
CA PRO A 151 19.33 -33.34 9.00
C PRO A 151 19.68 -31.85 8.84
N GLY A 152 18.91 -30.99 9.52
CA GLY A 152 19.10 -29.55 9.48
C GLY A 152 20.54 -29.13 9.84
N PRO A 153 20.97 -27.91 9.45
CA PRO A 153 22.35 -27.48 9.63
C PRO A 153 22.79 -27.59 11.10
N PRO A 154 24.05 -27.95 11.36
CA PRO A 154 24.53 -28.25 12.71
C PRO A 154 24.31 -27.06 13.65
N SER A 155 24.02 -27.37 14.92
CA SER A 155 23.84 -26.43 16.02
C SER A 155 25.13 -25.63 16.24
N GLY A 156 25.26 -24.51 15.53
CA GLY A 156 26.50 -23.73 15.43
C GLY A 156 26.62 -22.93 14.13
N SER A 157 25.82 -23.25 13.10
CA SER A 157 25.77 -22.49 11.83
C SER A 157 25.16 -21.08 11.94
N LEU A 158 24.60 -20.72 13.10
CA LEU A 158 23.96 -19.43 13.39
C LEU A 158 24.95 -18.28 13.71
N GLY A 159 26.18 -18.34 13.19
CA GLY A 159 27.22 -17.34 13.47
C GLY A 159 26.97 -15.95 12.88
N LYS A 160 26.02 -15.82 11.95
CA LYS A 160 25.66 -14.56 11.25
C LYS A 160 24.16 -14.48 10.99
N GLN A 161 23.37 -14.59 12.05
CA GLN A 161 21.90 -14.47 11.97
C GLN A 161 21.41 -13.02 11.96
N PHE A 162 22.31 -12.05 12.16
CA PHE A 162 22.06 -10.60 12.13
C PHE A 162 23.16 -9.91 11.34
#